data_AF-A0A7S2KX67-F1
#
_entry.id   AF-A0A7S2KX67-F1
#
_cell.length_a   1.000
_cell.length_b   1.000
_cell.length_c   1.000
_cell.angle_alpha   90.00
_cell.angle_beta   90.00
_cell.angle_gamma   90.00
#
_symmetry.space_group_name_H-M   'P 1'
#
loop_
_entity.id
_entity.type
_entity.pdbx_description
1 polymer ?
#
loop_
_entity_poly.entity_id
_entity_poly.type
_entity_poly.pdbx_seq_one_letter_code
_entity_poly.pdbx_strand_id
1 'polypeptide(L)'
;LSDEGLDMLVDYEQLSQREKEALVATGLPPSQYSYVMLEWAGIRCIDGMERGELRGTQAMEDNILRLLNELRAEYFNIGDYNAGRMPMAYVQVMEVFVDTLTILAPLALYTKMGTFNIISSGLLTLFFKGLLE
;
A
#
# COMPACT_ATOMS: atom_id res chain seq x y z
N LEU A 1 -6.98 -10.44 2.14
CA LEU A 1 -6.26 -11.13 3.24
C LEU A 1 -6.34 -12.64 3.02
N SER A 2 -5.27 -13.39 3.28
CA SER A 2 -5.37 -14.86 3.40
C SER A 2 -6.05 -15.24 4.73
N ASP A 3 -6.59 -16.44 4.84
CA ASP A 3 -7.16 -16.96 6.10
C ASP A 3 -6.13 -16.88 7.24
N GLU A 4 -4.87 -17.18 6.94
CA GLU A 4 -3.73 -17.08 7.85
C GLU A 4 -3.47 -15.64 8.33
N GLY A 5 -3.72 -14.65 7.47
CA GLY A 5 -3.64 -13.23 7.84
C GLY A 5 -4.78 -12.80 8.77
N LEU A 6 -5.97 -13.39 8.63
CA LEU A 6 -7.08 -13.16 9.55
C LEU A 6 -6.84 -13.83 10.90
N ASP A 7 -6.24 -15.03 10.92
CA ASP A 7 -5.81 -15.68 12.16
C ASP A 7 -4.81 -14.83 12.94
N MET A 8 -3.80 -14.28 12.27
CA MET A 8 -2.88 -13.35 12.94
C MET A 8 -3.57 -12.12 13.51
N LEU A 9 -4.57 -11.56 12.82
CA LEU A 9 -5.33 -10.42 13.35
C LEU A 9 -6.11 -10.76 14.62
N VAL A 10 -6.58 -12.00 14.75
CA VAL A 10 -7.20 -12.50 15.99
C VAL A 10 -6.15 -12.66 17.08
N ASP A 11 -4.99 -13.23 16.75
CA ASP A 11 -3.88 -13.42 17.70
C ASP A 11 -3.33 -12.09 18.25
N TYR A 12 -3.35 -11.03 17.43
CA TYR A 12 -2.96 -9.67 17.83
C TYR A 12 -4.09 -8.84 18.48
N GLU A 13 -5.22 -9.47 18.82
CA GLU A 13 -6.39 -8.84 19.44
C GLU A 13 -6.98 -7.65 18.64
N GLN A 14 -6.70 -7.59 17.33
CA GLN A 14 -7.27 -6.57 16.44
C GLN A 14 -8.65 -6.95 15.92
N LEU A 15 -8.94 -8.25 15.91
CA LEU A 15 -10.21 -8.82 15.47
C LEU A 15 -10.65 -9.88 16.48
N SER A 16 -11.92 -9.88 16.88
CA SER A 16 -12.42 -10.99 17.69
C SER A 16 -12.67 -12.23 16.83
N GLN A 17 -12.62 -13.42 17.45
CA GLN A 17 -12.94 -14.68 16.78
C GLN A 17 -14.33 -14.66 16.13
N ARG A 18 -15.30 -14.03 16.80
CA ARG A 18 -16.66 -13.87 16.30
C ARG A 18 -16.74 -12.95 15.08
N GLU A 19 -15.96 -11.87 15.07
CA GLU A 19 -15.88 -10.96 13.91
C GLU A 19 -15.19 -11.64 12.73
N LYS A 20 -14.17 -12.48 12.96
CA LYS A 20 -13.56 -13.32 11.93
C LYS A 20 -14.61 -14.24 11.28
N GLU A 21 -15.35 -14.98 12.09
CA GLU A 21 -16.40 -15.89 11.60
C GLU A 21 -17.48 -15.14 10.82
N ALA A 22 -17.88 -13.96 11.31
CA ALA A 22 -18.85 -13.11 10.61
C ALA A 22 -18.30 -12.57 9.29
N LEU A 23 -17.01 -12.20 9.21
CA LEU A 23 -16.36 -11.75 7.98
C LEU A 23 -16.30 -12.88 6.94
N VAL A 24 -15.89 -14.08 7.35
CA VAL A 24 -15.85 -15.26 6.47
C VAL A 24 -17.26 -15.64 5.99
N ALA A 25 -18.26 -15.56 6.88
CA ALA A 25 -19.66 -15.84 6.56
C ALA A 25 -20.27 -14.88 5.52
N THR A 26 -19.70 -13.67 5.32
CA THR A 26 -20.18 -12.74 4.29
C THR A 26 -20.01 -13.27 2.86
N GLY A 27 -19.11 -14.24 2.64
CA GLY A 27 -18.80 -14.78 1.31
C GLY A 27 -18.16 -13.78 0.34
N LEU A 28 -17.79 -12.59 0.82
CA LEU A 28 -17.15 -11.55 0.01
C LEU A 28 -15.68 -11.89 -0.27
N PRO A 29 -15.09 -11.32 -1.34
CA PRO A 29 -13.66 -11.45 -1.60
C PRO A 29 -12.84 -10.86 -0.45
N PRO A 30 -11.67 -11.45 -0.10
CA PRO A 30 -10.86 -10.96 1.00
C PRO A 30 -10.25 -9.56 0.82
N SER A 31 -10.39 -8.94 -0.35
CA SER A 31 -10.04 -7.54 -0.60
C SER A 31 -11.09 -6.56 -0.06
N GLN A 32 -12.30 -7.04 0.25
CA GLN A 32 -13.43 -6.23 0.69
C GLN A 32 -13.69 -6.33 2.20
N TYR A 33 -12.99 -7.19 2.94
CA TYR A 33 -13.23 -7.36 4.38
C TYR A 33 -12.98 -6.10 5.20
N SER A 34 -11.98 -5.31 4.84
CA SER A 34 -11.73 -3.97 5.42
C SER A 34 -12.90 -3.01 5.22
N TYR A 35 -13.59 -3.08 4.09
CA TYR A 35 -14.79 -2.28 3.84
C TYR A 35 -15.95 -2.69 4.75
N VAL A 36 -16.15 -3.99 4.93
CA VAL A 36 -17.17 -4.53 5.85
C VAL A 36 -16.93 -4.07 7.29
N MET A 37 -15.67 -4.07 7.74
CA MET A 37 -15.33 -3.60 9.09
C MET A 37 -15.63 -2.10 9.27
N LEU A 38 -15.37 -1.27 8.25
CA LEU A 38 -15.70 0.16 8.29
C LEU A 38 -17.22 0.39 8.37
N GLU A 39 -18.00 -0.37 7.59
CA GLU A 39 -19.47 -0.35 7.65
C GLU A 39 -19.98 -0.77 9.04
N TRP A 40 -19.40 -1.80 9.65
CA TRP A 40 -19.76 -2.22 11.01
C TRP A 40 -19.49 -1.12 12.03
N ALA A 41 -18.38 -0.39 11.92
CA ALA A 41 -18.11 0.77 12.76
C ALA A 41 -19.20 1.85 12.61
N GLY A 42 -19.61 2.15 11.37
CA GLY A 42 -20.69 3.09 11.10
C GLY A 42 -22.03 2.67 11.71
N ILE A 43 -22.43 1.40 11.54
CA ILE A 43 -23.66 0.86 12.11
C ILE A 43 -23.64 0.95 13.64
N ARG A 44 -22.49 0.66 14.28
CA ARG A 44 -22.34 0.76 15.74
C ARG A 44 -22.44 2.20 16.24
N CYS A 45 -21.91 3.17 15.49
CA CYS A 45 -22.08 4.58 15.82
C CYS A 45 -23.55 4.99 15.78
N ILE A 46 -24.31 4.56 14.76
CA ILE A 46 -25.75 4.86 14.64
C ILE A 46 -26.54 4.20 15.76
N ASP A 47 -26.35 2.90 16.01
CA ASP A 47 -27.01 2.15 17.09
C ASP A 47 -26.72 2.77 18.47
N GLY A 48 -25.49 3.25 18.70
CA GLY A 48 -25.13 3.97 19.93
C GLY A 48 -25.83 5.33 20.08
N MET A 49 -26.12 6.02 18.97
CA MET A 49 -26.90 7.26 18.98
C MET A 49 -28.39 6.99 19.23
N GLU A 50 -28.97 5.97 18.59
CA GLU A 50 -30.37 5.57 18.79
C GLU A 50 -30.66 5.13 20.23
N ARG A 51 -29.70 4.43 20.86
CA ARG A 51 -29.79 4.01 22.28
C ARG A 51 -29.58 5.15 23.27
N GLY A 52 -29.15 6.33 22.81
CA GLY A 52 -28.86 7.49 23.64
C GLY A 52 -27.56 7.37 24.46
N GLU A 53 -26.71 6.37 24.16
CA GLU A 53 -25.36 6.24 24.74
C GLU A 53 -24.45 7.36 24.21
N LEU A 54 -24.57 7.66 22.91
CA LEU A 54 -23.99 8.82 22.28
C LEU A 54 -25.01 9.96 22.30
N ARG A 55 -24.75 10.98 23.11
CA ARG A 55 -25.55 12.22 23.11
C ARG A 55 -25.19 13.08 21.90
N GLY A 56 -25.69 12.69 20.74
CA GLY A 56 -25.54 13.43 19.49
C GLY A 56 -26.74 14.34 19.22
N THR A 57 -26.48 15.57 18.78
CA THR A 57 -27.46 16.34 18.01
C THR A 57 -27.44 15.86 16.55
N GLN A 58 -28.45 16.19 15.75
CA GLN A 58 -28.51 15.79 14.33
C GLN A 58 -27.24 16.18 13.54
N ALA A 59 -26.62 17.32 13.89
CA ALA A 59 -25.36 17.76 13.30
C ALA A 59 -24.16 16.82 13.61
N MET A 60 -24.20 16.10 14.73
CA MET A 60 -23.15 15.14 15.09
C MET A 60 -23.26 13.85 14.28
N GLU A 61 -24.47 13.37 14.04
CA GLU A 61 -24.74 12.22 13.17
C GLU A 61 -24.25 12.51 11.74
N ASP A 62 -24.63 13.65 11.17
CA ASP A 62 -24.19 14.10 9.85
C ASP A 62 -22.65 14.18 9.78
N ASN A 63 -22.01 14.67 10.85
CA ASN A 63 -20.55 14.80 10.89
C ASN A 63 -19.85 13.44 10.99
N ILE A 64 -20.38 12.49 11.75
CA ILE A 64 -19.83 11.13 11.85
C ILE A 64 -19.94 10.42 10.50
N LEU A 65 -21.10 10.48 9.85
CA LEU A 65 -21.31 9.90 8.53
C LEU A 65 -20.41 10.54 7.47
N ARG A 66 -20.16 11.86 7.57
CA ARG A 66 -19.20 12.55 6.71
C ARG A 66 -17.77 12.03 6.92
N LEU A 67 -17.30 11.97 8.16
CA LEU A 67 -15.95 11.50 8.48
C LEU A 67 -15.73 10.03 8.10
N LEU A 68 -16.74 9.18 8.28
CA LEU A 68 -16.69 7.79 7.82
C LEU A 68 -16.60 7.70 6.30
N ASN A 69 -17.30 8.57 5.57
CA ASN A 69 -17.18 8.65 4.11
C ASN A 69 -15.82 9.17 3.65
N GLU A 70 -15.25 10.16 4.34
CA GLU A 70 -13.88 10.65 4.08
C GLU A 70 -12.86 9.53 4.31
N LEU A 71 -12.96 8.81 5.43
CA LEU A 71 -12.10 7.66 5.71
C LEU A 71 -12.25 6.56 4.65
N ARG A 72 -13.48 6.30 4.21
CA ARG A 72 -13.74 5.37 3.11
C ARG A 72 -13.07 5.82 1.82
N ALA A 73 -13.11 7.12 1.50
CA ALA A 73 -12.48 7.67 0.29
C ALA A 73 -10.94 7.53 0.34
N GLU A 74 -10.32 7.87 1.46
CA GLU A 74 -8.86 7.71 1.63
C GLU A 74 -8.42 6.25 1.60
N TYR A 75 -9.25 5.33 2.12
CA TYR A 75 -9.01 3.90 1.99
C TYR A 75 -8.96 3.45 0.51
N PHE A 76 -9.86 3.96 -0.34
CA PHE A 76 -9.83 3.67 -1.79
C PHE A 76 -8.58 4.24 -2.45
N ASN A 77 -8.11 5.43 -2.03
CA ASN A 77 -6.86 6.00 -2.55
C ASN A 77 -5.66 5.07 -2.34
N ILE A 78 -5.59 4.30 -1.24
CA ILE A 78 -4.48 3.35 -1.02
C ILE A 78 -4.47 2.26 -2.10
N GLY A 79 -5.65 1.75 -2.46
CA GLY A 79 -5.81 0.81 -3.57
C GLY A 79 -5.35 1.41 -4.89
N ASP A 80 -5.76 2.65 -5.16
CA ASP A 80 -5.39 3.39 -6.36
C ASP A 80 -3.90 3.75 -6.41
N TYR A 81 -3.25 4.07 -5.29
CA TYR A 81 -1.79 4.25 -5.23
C TYR A 81 -1.04 2.95 -5.51
N ASN A 82 -1.56 1.82 -5.07
CA ASN A 82 -0.95 0.52 -5.35
C ASN A 82 -1.18 0.08 -6.80
N ALA A 83 -2.34 0.39 -7.38
CA ALA A 83 -2.66 0.13 -8.79
C ALA A 83 -1.94 1.11 -9.74
N GLY A 84 -1.76 2.36 -9.29
CA GLY A 84 -1.10 3.46 -9.98
C GLY A 84 0.42 3.48 -9.81
N ARG A 85 1.04 2.36 -9.46
CA ARG A 85 2.50 2.21 -9.57
C ARG A 85 2.93 2.60 -10.98
N MET A 86 4.09 3.26 -11.09
CA MET A 86 4.65 3.71 -12.37
C MET A 86 4.48 2.62 -13.43
N PRO A 87 4.05 2.96 -14.65
CA PRO A 87 3.88 1.98 -15.72
C PRO A 87 5.12 1.11 -15.83
N MET A 88 4.95 -0.21 -15.80
CA MET A 88 6.07 -1.17 -15.81
C MET A 88 7.05 -0.88 -16.96
N ALA A 89 6.54 -0.38 -18.09
CA ALA A 89 7.34 0.05 -19.22
C ALA A 89 8.34 1.17 -18.89
N TYR A 90 7.99 2.14 -18.04
CA TYR A 90 8.89 3.23 -17.64
C TYR A 90 10.08 2.69 -16.84
N VAL A 91 9.81 1.82 -15.86
CA VAL A 91 10.85 1.20 -15.03
C VAL A 91 11.79 0.36 -15.90
N GLN A 92 11.23 -0.47 -16.79
CA GLN A 92 12.01 -1.31 -17.71
C GLN A 92 12.87 -0.48 -18.67
N VAL A 93 12.35 0.63 -19.20
CA VAL A 93 13.12 1.49 -20.09
C VAL A 93 14.30 2.12 -19.34
N MET A 94 14.08 2.64 -18.14
CA MET A 94 15.15 3.24 -17.32
C MET A 94 16.22 2.20 -16.93
N GLU A 95 15.81 0.97 -16.59
CA GLU A 95 16.71 -0.14 -16.31
C GLU A 95 17.58 -0.49 -17.51
N VAL A 96 16.98 -0.64 -18.70
CA VAL A 96 17.72 -0.92 -19.95
C VAL A 96 18.71 0.21 -20.27
N PHE A 97 18.34 1.48 -20.06
CA PHE A 97 19.25 2.60 -20.27
C PHE A 97 20.45 2.57 -19.33
N VAL A 98 20.22 2.31 -18.03
CA VAL A 98 21.29 2.28 -17.02
C VAL A 98 22.18 1.05 -17.18
N ASP A 99 21.62 -0.11 -17.53
CA ASP A 99 22.39 -1.31 -17.83
C ASP A 99 23.23 -1.14 -19.10
N THR A 100 22.67 -0.55 -20.15
CA THR A 100 23.44 -0.26 -21.38
C THR A 100 24.57 0.73 -21.10
N LEU A 101 24.32 1.76 -20.29
CA LEU A 101 25.34 2.74 -19.89
C LEU A 101 26.45 2.09 -19.06
N THR A 102 26.12 1.25 -18.07
CA THR A 102 27.11 0.59 -17.21
C THR A 102 27.92 -0.47 -17.94
N ILE A 103 27.34 -1.16 -18.93
CA ILE A 103 28.06 -2.10 -19.80
C ILE A 103 29.02 -1.36 -20.76
N LEU A 104 28.61 -0.22 -21.32
CA LEU A 104 29.42 0.54 -22.27
C LEU A 104 30.47 1.45 -21.60
N ALA A 105 30.24 1.87 -20.35
CA ALA A 105 31.15 2.72 -19.57
C ALA A 105 32.60 2.18 -19.52
N PRO A 106 32.87 0.91 -19.19
CA PRO A 106 34.25 0.39 -19.16
C PRO A 106 34.88 0.35 -20.56
N LEU A 107 34.12 0.08 -21.63
CA LEU A 107 34.66 0.07 -22.99
C LEU A 107 35.05 1.48 -23.44
N ALA A 108 34.24 2.49 -23.11
CA ALA A 108 34.51 3.88 -23.47
C ALA A 108 35.69 4.48 -22.69
N LEU A 109 35.76 4.25 -21.36
CA LEU A 109 36.81 4.82 -20.51
C LEU A 109 38.18 4.13 -20.66
N TYR A 110 38.24 2.91 -21.21
CA TYR A 110 39.50 2.17 -21.38
C TYR A 110 40.51 2.93 -22.23
N THR A 111 40.05 3.60 -23.28
CA THR A 111 40.89 4.36 -24.22
C THR A 111 41.58 5.57 -23.60
N LYS A 112 41.04 6.11 -22.50
CA LYS A 112 41.57 7.33 -21.84
C LYS A 112 42.26 7.06 -20.51
N MET A 113 41.87 6.04 -19.76
CA MET A 113 42.34 5.83 -18.38
C MET A 113 43.11 4.51 -18.14
N GLY A 114 43.22 3.63 -19.13
CA GLY A 114 43.98 2.37 -18.98
C GLY A 114 43.51 1.55 -17.77
N THR A 115 44.42 1.17 -16.87
CA THR A 115 44.13 0.33 -15.69
C THR A 115 43.24 1.00 -14.63
N PHE A 116 43.24 2.34 -14.54
CA PHE A 116 42.38 3.09 -13.59
C PHE A 116 40.89 2.98 -13.93
N ASN A 117 40.56 2.59 -15.17
CA ASN A 117 39.21 2.38 -15.64
C ASN A 117 38.42 1.36 -14.79
N ILE A 118 39.09 0.33 -14.26
CA ILE A 118 38.42 -0.73 -13.46
C ILE A 118 37.79 -0.13 -12.20
N ILE A 119 38.50 0.76 -11.50
CA ILE A 119 38.02 1.39 -10.27
C ILE A 119 36.93 2.42 -10.59
N SER A 120 37.13 3.25 -11.61
CA SER A 120 36.15 4.28 -12.01
C SER A 120 34.85 3.69 -12.55
N SER A 121 34.92 2.59 -13.32
CA SER A 121 33.75 1.88 -13.82
C SER A 121 32.99 1.19 -12.68
N GLY A 122 33.68 0.63 -11.68
CA GLY A 122 33.04 0.10 -10.47
C GLY A 122 32.30 1.18 -9.68
N LEU A 123 32.91 2.35 -9.50
CA LEU A 123 32.30 3.51 -8.84
C LEU A 123 31.06 4.03 -9.59
N LEU A 124 31.14 4.13 -10.93
CA LEU A 124 30.01 4.50 -11.78
C LEU A 124 28.87 3.49 -11.67
N THR A 125 29.19 2.20 -11.71
CA THR A 125 28.18 1.14 -11.60
C THR A 125 27.50 1.17 -10.23
N LEU A 126 28.26 1.41 -9.16
CA LEU A 126 27.70 1.54 -7.81
C LEU A 126 26.82 2.77 -7.65
N PHE A 127 27.21 3.92 -8.22
CA PHE A 127 26.38 5.13 -8.19
C PHE A 127 25.10 5.01 -9.03
N PHE A 128 25.20 4.47 -10.24
CA PHE A 128 24.05 4.40 -11.15
C PHE A 128 23.09 3.27 -10.81
N LYS A 129 23.58 2.11 -10.33
CA LYS A 129 22.70 1.06 -9.80
C LYS A 129 22.10 1.44 -8.46
N GLY A 130 22.89 2.03 -7.55
CA GLY A 130 22.41 2.48 -6.24
C GLY A 130 21.48 3.69 -6.27
N LEU A 131 21.33 4.37 -7.41
CA LEU A 131 20.34 5.45 -7.61
C LEU A 131 19.04 4.94 -8.25
N LEU A 132 19.04 3.70 -8.76
CA LEU A 132 17.88 3.06 -9.40
C LEU A 132 17.17 2.10 -8.43
N GLU A 133 17.90 1.55 -7.45
CA GLU A 133 17.36 0.91 -6.24
C GLU A 133 16.76 1.93 -5.26
#